data_AF-A0A7X7MYJ8-F1
#
_entry.id   AF-A0A7X7MYJ8-F1
#
_cell.length_a   1.000
_cell.length_b   1.000
_cell.length_c   1.000
_cell.angle_alpha   90.00
_cell.angle_beta   90.00
_cell.angle_gamma   90.00
#
_symmetry.space_group_name_H-M   'P 1'
#
loop_
_entity.id
_entity.type
_entity.pdbx_description
1 polymer ?
#
loop_
_entity_poly.entity_id
_entity_poly.type
_entity_poly.pdbx_seq_one_letter_code
_entity_poly.pdbx_strand_id
1 'polypeptide(L)'
;MIKNRELPDSYPDFMVRSWNIYTFTLREKFINNIGFVLLSKEWVKALSLWIGNRRCLEVMAGSGVLSAELRKQGVNIIATDD
;
A
#
# COMPACT_ATOMS: atom_id res chain seq x y z
N MET A 1 1.83 -13.97 -6.00
CA MET A 1 1.08 -13.43 -4.85
C MET A 1 0.67 -11.97 -5.01
N ILE A 2 0.92 -11.34 -6.18
CA ILE A 2 0.15 -10.19 -6.66
C ILE A 2 -0.17 -10.53 -8.12
N LYS A 3 -1.18 -11.36 -8.34
CA LYS A 3 -1.80 -11.48 -9.68
C LYS A 3 -2.95 -10.47 -9.64
N ASN A 4 -3.03 -9.58 -10.62
CA ASN A 4 -4.10 -8.60 -10.82
C ASN A 4 -3.99 -7.24 -10.10
N ARG A 5 -2.82 -6.86 -9.56
CA ARG A 5 -2.64 -5.58 -8.82
C ARG A 5 -3.60 -5.41 -7.63
N GLU A 6 -4.12 -6.51 -7.08
CA GLU A 6 -4.97 -6.48 -5.90
C GLU A 6 -4.13 -6.60 -4.63
N LEU A 7 -4.43 -5.75 -3.65
CA LEU A 7 -3.85 -5.84 -2.31
C LEU A 7 -4.47 -7.01 -1.53
N PRO A 8 -3.69 -7.70 -0.67
CA PRO A 8 -4.26 -8.65 0.27
C PRO A 8 -5.10 -7.92 1.32
N ASP A 9 -6.06 -8.63 1.93
CA ASP A 9 -6.85 -8.08 3.04
C ASP A 9 -5.94 -7.74 4.23
N SER A 10 -5.05 -8.68 4.58
CA SER A 10 -4.01 -8.53 5.60
C SER A 10 -2.78 -9.39 5.26
N TYR A 11 -1.66 -9.14 5.95
CA TYR A 11 -0.45 -9.97 5.81
C TYR A 11 -0.36 -10.99 6.95
N PRO A 12 0.06 -12.24 6.64
CA PRO A 12 0.39 -13.22 7.66
C PRO A 12 1.43 -12.71 8.67
N ASP A 13 1.27 -13.10 9.95
CA ASP A 13 2.14 -12.67 11.05
C ASP A 13 3.63 -12.90 10.78
N PHE A 14 3.99 -14.01 10.13
CA PHE A 14 5.39 -14.30 9.83
C PHE A 14 6.02 -13.27 8.89
N MET A 15 5.24 -12.61 8.04
CA MET A 15 5.73 -11.58 7.12
C MET A 15 6.00 -10.26 7.84
N VAL A 16 5.29 -10.01 8.94
CA VAL A 16 5.39 -8.78 9.74
C VAL A 16 6.38 -8.93 10.89
N ARG A 17 6.52 -10.13 11.45
CA ARG A 17 7.27 -10.40 12.69
C ARG A 17 8.56 -11.19 12.51
N SER A 18 8.84 -11.77 11.33
CA SER A 18 10.05 -12.59 11.11
C SER A 18 11.12 -11.89 10.28
N TRP A 19 12.34 -11.82 10.84
CA TRP A 19 13.56 -11.37 10.16
C TRP A 19 14.20 -12.48 9.31
N ASN A 20 13.39 -13.21 8.55
CA ASN A 20 13.87 -14.32 7.73
C ASN A 20 14.52 -13.83 6.42
N ILE A 21 15.48 -14.58 5.87
CA ILE A 21 16.09 -14.31 4.56
C ILE A 21 15.06 -14.33 3.41
N TYR A 22 14.00 -15.13 3.56
CA TYR A 22 12.86 -15.13 2.65
C TYR A 22 12.10 -13.80 2.65
N THR A 23 12.09 -13.06 3.77
CA THR A 23 11.44 -11.75 3.87
C THR A 23 12.15 -10.69 3.01
N PHE A 24 13.47 -10.78 2.84
CA PHE A 24 14.24 -9.87 1.96
C PHE A 24 13.92 -10.07 0.47
N THR A 25 13.85 -11.32 0.02
CA THR A 25 13.49 -11.61 -1.39
C THR A 25 12.05 -11.26 -1.71
N LEU A 26 11.15 -11.38 -0.72
CA LEU A 26 9.77 -10.90 -0.85
C LEU A 26 9.73 -9.37 -0.97
N ARG A 27 10.51 -8.64 -0.16
CA ARG A 27 10.58 -7.17 -0.19
C ARG A 27 10.93 -6.65 -1.59
N GLU A 28 11.94 -7.22 -2.25
CA GLU A 28 12.32 -6.81 -3.61
C GLU A 28 11.17 -7.03 -4.61
N LYS A 29 10.42 -8.12 -4.46
CA LYS A 29 9.24 -8.36 -5.30
C LYS A 29 8.12 -7.36 -4.99
N PHE A 30 7.92 -6.98 -3.74
CA PHE A 30 6.94 -5.95 -3.35
C PHE A 30 7.28 -4.59 -3.94
N ILE A 31 8.55 -4.16 -3.82
CA ILE A 31 8.99 -2.86 -4.32
C ILE A 31 8.77 -2.74 -5.82
N ASN A 32 9.12 -3.79 -6.57
CA ASN A 32 8.97 -3.79 -8.03
C ASN A 32 7.51 -3.82 -8.51
N ASN A 33 6.52 -4.15 -7.64
CA ASN A 33 5.12 -4.31 -8.06
C ASN A 33 4.13 -3.37 -7.36
N ILE A 34 4.43 -2.89 -6.15
CA ILE A 34 3.53 -2.08 -5.30
C ILE A 34 4.21 -0.80 -4.83
N GLY A 35 5.51 -0.88 -4.50
CA GLY A 35 6.26 0.22 -3.91
C GLY A 35 6.88 -0.16 -2.57
N PHE A 36 7.51 0.82 -1.93
CA PHE A 36 8.26 0.61 -0.70
C PHE A 36 7.37 0.21 0.50
N VAL A 37 6.15 0.74 0.55
CA VAL A 37 5.23 0.51 1.65
C VAL A 37 4.52 -0.83 1.46
N LEU A 38 4.46 -1.63 2.53
CA LEU A 38 3.71 -2.88 2.57
C LEU A 38 2.23 -2.59 2.82
N LEU A 39 1.42 -2.55 1.75
CA LEU A 39 0.02 -2.15 1.79
C LEU A 39 -0.94 -3.34 1.91
N SER A 40 -1.93 -3.27 2.79
CA SER A 40 -3.08 -4.17 2.85
C SER A 40 -4.39 -3.38 2.84
N LYS A 41 -5.51 -4.02 2.48
CA LYS A 41 -6.80 -3.33 2.47
C LYS A 41 -7.24 -2.88 3.86
N GLU A 42 -6.96 -3.66 4.90
CA GLU A 42 -7.24 -3.25 6.29
C GLU A 42 -6.50 -1.96 6.66
N TRP A 43 -5.21 -1.87 6.29
CA TRP A 43 -4.40 -0.69 6.56
C TRP A 43 -4.90 0.52 5.77
N VAL A 44 -5.20 0.36 4.49
CA VAL A 44 -5.74 1.45 3.64
C VAL A 44 -7.10 1.93 4.18
N LYS A 45 -7.96 1.01 4.62
CA LYS A 45 -9.27 1.36 5.20
C LYS A 45 -9.13 2.13 6.51
N ALA A 46 -8.21 1.72 7.39
CA ALA A 46 -7.94 2.46 8.62
C ALA A 46 -7.43 3.89 8.32
N LEU A 47 -6.52 4.01 7.35
CA LEU A 47 -6.01 5.32 6.92
C LEU A 47 -7.09 6.19 6.28
N SER A 48 -7.95 5.64 5.41
CA SER A 48 -9.03 6.41 4.77
C SER A 48 -10.01 6.97 5.79
N LEU A 49 -10.36 6.20 6.82
CA LEU A 49 -11.20 6.66 7.92
C LEU A 49 -10.55 7.78 8.72
N TRP A 50 -9.24 7.69 8.97
CA TRP A 50 -8.49 8.76 9.66
C TRP A 50 -8.40 10.05 8.83
N ILE A 51 -8.16 9.92 7.52
CA ILE A 51 -8.13 11.05 6.58
C ILE A 51 -9.50 11.75 6.53
N GLY A 52 -10.58 10.97 6.46
CA GLY A 52 -11.95 11.48 6.35
C GLY A 52 -12.14 12.32 5.09
N ASN A 53 -12.71 13.52 5.24
CA ASN A 53 -13.07 14.40 4.11
C ASN A 53 -11.97 15.41 3.73
N ARG A 54 -10.75 15.23 4.23
CA ARG A 54 -9.64 16.16 3.95
C ARG A 54 -9.12 15.97 2.52
N ARG A 55 -8.57 17.04 1.95
CA ARG A 55 -7.79 16.95 0.70
C ARG A 55 -6.35 16.60 1.03
N CYS A 56 -5.82 15.59 0.35
CA CYS A 56 -4.48 15.08 0.60
C CYS A 56 -3.59 15.21 -0.65
N LEU A 57 -2.30 15.39 -0.41
CA LEU A 57 -1.24 15.23 -1.39
C LEU A 57 -0.36 14.06 -0.91
N GLU A 58 -0.23 13.02 -1.72
CA GLU A 58 0.77 11.96 -1.50
C GLU A 58 2.09 12.41 -2.11
N VAL A 59 3.11 12.59 -1.27
CA VAL A 59 4.46 12.95 -1.70
C VAL A 59 5.27 11.66 -1.91
N MET A 60 5.98 11.56 -3.04
CA MET A 60 6.71 10.36 -3.47
C MET A 60 5.78 9.14 -3.65
N ALA A 61 4.75 9.27 -4.48
CA ALA A 61 3.73 8.23 -4.66
C ALA A 61 4.28 6.96 -5.35
N GLY A 62 5.46 7.03 -5.98
CA GLY A 62 6.05 5.89 -6.67
C GLY A 62 5.10 5.32 -7.72
N SER A 63 4.69 4.05 -7.59
CA SER A 63 3.73 3.44 -8.52
C SER A 63 2.26 3.85 -8.30
N GLY A 64 1.98 4.77 -7.36
CA GLY A 64 0.66 5.34 -7.12
C GLY A 64 -0.38 4.37 -6.54
N VAL A 65 0.05 3.18 -6.07
CA VAL A 65 -0.86 2.14 -5.58
C VAL A 65 -1.63 2.60 -4.34
N LEU A 66 -0.97 3.30 -3.40
CA LEU A 66 -1.64 3.85 -2.23
C LEU A 66 -2.71 4.87 -2.62
N SER A 67 -2.36 5.89 -3.42
CA SER A 67 -3.32 6.84 -3.97
C SER A 67 -4.49 6.16 -4.68
N ALA A 68 -4.23 5.15 -5.51
CA ALA A 68 -5.28 4.43 -6.23
C ALA A 68 -6.26 3.74 -5.26
N GLU A 69 -5.75 3.08 -4.23
CA GLU A 69 -6.59 2.39 -3.24
C GLU A 69 -7.34 3.37 -2.32
N LEU A 70 -6.73 4.49 -1.94
CA LEU A 70 -7.41 5.55 -1.17
C LEU A 70 -8.54 6.21 -1.98
N ARG A 71 -8.35 6.42 -3.29
CA ARG A 71 -9.43 6.92 -4.17
C ARG A 71 -10.61 5.95 -4.24
N LYS A 72 -10.37 4.63 -4.24
CA LYS A 72 -11.44 3.63 -4.16
C LYS A 72 -12.23 3.72 -2.85
N GLN A 73 -11.60 4.20 -1.77
CA GLN A 73 -12.25 4.49 -0.48
C GLN A 73 -12.92 5.88 -0.43
N GLY A 74 -12.92 6.63 -1.54
CA GLY A 74 -13.53 7.97 -1.62
C GLY A 74 -12.65 9.12 -1.14
N VAL A 75 -11.36 8.89 -0.87
CA VAL A 75 -10.44 9.94 -0.42
C VAL A 75 -10.10 10.90 -1.57
N ASN A 76 -10.18 12.21 -1.30
CA ASN A 76 -9.74 13.25 -2.22
C ASN A 76 -8.22 13.43 -2.14
N ILE A 77 -7.48 12.65 -2.94
CA ILE A 77 -6.02 12.63 -2.94
C ILE A 77 -5.42 12.85 -4.34
N ILE A 78 -4.41 13.72 -4.38
CA ILE A 78 -3.52 13.94 -5.52
C ILE A 78 -2.20 13.25 -5.20
N ALA A 79 -1.64 12.51 -6.16
CA ALA A 79 -0.33 11.89 -6.01
C ALA A 79 0.72 12.76 -6.71
N THR A 80 1.88 12.92 -6.10
CA THR A 80 3.07 13.43 -6.80
C THR A 80 3.86 12.24 -7.32
N ASP A 81 4.48 12.39 -8.49
CA ASP A 81 5.09 11.35 -9.33
C ASP A 81 4.12 10.93 -10.45
N ASP A 82 4.63 10.96 -11.69
CA ASP A 82 3.94 10.50 -12.91
C ASP A 82 4.11 8.99 -13.11
#